data_AF-A0AAP3BDG3-F1
#
_entry.id   AF-A0AAP3BDG3-F1
#
_cell.length_a   1.000
_cell.length_b   1.000
_cell.length_c   1.000
_cell.angle_alpha   90.00
_cell.angle_beta   90.00
_cell.angle_gamma   90.00
#
_symmetry.space_group_name_H-M   'P 1'
#
loop_
_entity.id
_entity.type
_entity.pdbx_description
1 polymer ?
#
loop_
_entity_poly.entity_id
_entity_poly.type
_entity_poly.pdbx_seq_one_letter_code
_entity_poly.pdbx_strand_id
1 'polypeptide(L)'
;MKQIILNHIDAEIRNNLHVQFQPHSDVNIIMGSNGSGKTTFLRNLYQSLAEDKESKDHIIYLPSIDNIALRDKRKTSNVLSQELDYYIYDMKTGPSLMSLRMSMLDSSEERRIEMKTKIADFQKVINDFFAMTGKRIEIEGSKFTVFTDNGILPVEALSSGEKQILLILLRVFLLNGNEAIVMIDEPTYSLDIEWQFKLVTMLTHLNNKAQYFIASLSPALFGEGWGDKVWYMDQITK
;
A
#
# COMPACT_ATOMS: atom_id res chain seq x y z
N MET A 1 19.87 -4.12 -14.15
CA MET A 1 18.58 -4.34 -13.45
C MET A 1 17.49 -4.18 -14.49
N LYS A 2 16.59 -5.16 -14.62
CA LYS A 2 15.47 -5.12 -15.57
C LYS A 2 14.51 -4.04 -15.08
N GLN A 3 14.05 -3.16 -15.96
CA GLN A 3 13.07 -2.13 -15.61
C GLN A 3 11.78 -2.81 -15.16
N ILE A 4 11.33 -2.56 -13.93
CA ILE A 4 10.16 -3.23 -13.34
C ILE A 4 8.85 -2.53 -13.77
N ILE A 5 8.94 -1.33 -14.35
CA ILE A 5 7.79 -0.54 -14.79
C ILE A 5 7.14 -1.15 -16.05
N LEU A 6 5.82 -1.33 -15.99
CA LEU A 6 5.01 -1.77 -17.11
C LEU A 6 4.69 -0.61 -18.03
N ASN A 7 4.97 -0.76 -19.33
CA ASN A 7 4.63 0.22 -20.36
C ASN A 7 3.43 -0.22 -21.23
N HIS A 8 3.06 -1.50 -21.14
CA HIS A 8 1.91 -2.07 -21.82
C HIS A 8 1.30 -3.16 -20.94
N ILE A 9 -0.03 -3.20 -20.91
CA ILE A 9 -0.79 -4.27 -20.27
C ILE A 9 -1.66 -4.92 -21.32
N ASP A 10 -1.55 -6.24 -21.39
CA ASP A 10 -2.46 -7.13 -22.10
C ASP A 10 -2.70 -8.32 -21.18
N ALA A 11 -3.84 -8.32 -20.49
CA ALA A 11 -4.14 -9.29 -19.45
C ALA A 11 -5.55 -9.87 -19.65
N GLU A 12 -5.63 -11.19 -19.69
CA GLU A 12 -6.90 -11.91 -19.71
C GLU A 12 -7.57 -11.87 -18.32
N ILE A 13 -8.86 -11.54 -18.33
CA ILE A 13 -9.78 -11.59 -17.20
C ILE A 13 -10.80 -12.72 -17.47
N ARG A 14 -11.62 -13.05 -16.46
CA ARG A 14 -12.73 -14.00 -16.60
C ARG A 14 -13.61 -13.72 -17.85
N ASN A 15 -14.11 -14.79 -18.44
CA ASN A 15 -15.06 -14.81 -19.58
C ASN A 15 -14.48 -14.25 -20.89
N ASN A 16 -13.20 -14.50 -21.19
CA ASN A 16 -12.50 -14.00 -22.39
C ASN A 16 -12.45 -12.46 -22.49
N LEU A 17 -12.62 -11.74 -21.38
CA LEU A 17 -12.45 -10.29 -21.35
C LEU A 17 -10.97 -9.96 -21.30
N HIS A 18 -10.49 -9.14 -22.23
CA HIS A 18 -9.08 -8.73 -22.26
C HIS A 18 -8.95 -7.27 -21.82
N VAL A 19 -8.13 -7.01 -20.81
CA VAL A 19 -7.75 -5.63 -20.48
C VAL A 19 -6.48 -5.27 -21.22
N GLN A 20 -6.59 -4.23 -22.05
CA GLN A 20 -5.47 -3.73 -22.84
C GLN A 20 -5.37 -2.21 -22.78
N PHE A 21 -4.26 -1.70 -22.25
CA PHE A 21 -3.97 -0.26 -22.23
C PHE A 21 -2.47 0.01 -22.03
N GLN A 22 -2.08 1.28 -22.19
CA GLN A 22 -0.74 1.76 -21.89
C GLN A 22 -0.78 2.50 -20.55
N PRO A 23 -0.37 1.86 -19.44
CA PRO A 23 -0.40 2.51 -18.13
C PRO A 23 0.62 3.65 -18.07
N HIS A 24 0.36 4.63 -17.21
CA HIS A 24 1.36 5.61 -16.81
C HIS A 24 2.45 4.93 -15.98
N SER A 25 3.67 5.44 -16.05
CA SER A 25 4.82 4.92 -15.29
C SER A 25 4.70 5.17 -13.78
N ASP A 26 3.83 6.09 -13.36
CA ASP A 26 3.62 6.51 -11.97
C ASP A 26 2.32 5.94 -11.39
N VAL A 27 1.16 6.56 -11.64
CA VAL A 27 -0.11 6.24 -10.99
C VAL A 27 -1.15 5.84 -12.03
N ASN A 28 -1.88 4.76 -11.75
CA ASN A 28 -2.99 4.27 -12.56
C ASN A 28 -4.17 3.96 -11.63
N ILE A 29 -5.21 4.79 -11.66
CA ILE A 29 -6.42 4.63 -10.85
C ILE A 29 -7.46 3.90 -11.70
N ILE A 30 -7.82 2.68 -11.31
CA ILE A 30 -8.73 1.82 -12.07
C ILE A 30 -10.13 1.93 -11.48
N MET A 31 -11.05 2.50 -12.25
CA MET A 31 -12.43 2.72 -11.86
C MET A 31 -13.39 1.86 -12.65
N GLY A 32 -14.55 1.58 -12.08
CA GLY A 32 -15.60 0.83 -12.74
C GLY A 32 -16.58 0.29 -11.73
N SER A 33 -17.77 -0.10 -12.16
CA SER A 33 -18.86 -0.57 -11.30
C SER A 33 -18.49 -1.84 -10.51
N ASN A 34 -19.31 -2.16 -9.50
CA ASN A 34 -19.20 -3.45 -8.83
C ASN A 34 -19.40 -4.59 -9.83
N GLY A 35 -18.47 -5.55 -9.85
CA GLY A 35 -18.48 -6.66 -10.80
C GLY A 35 -17.80 -6.38 -12.14
N SER A 36 -17.28 -5.17 -12.40
CA SER A 36 -16.57 -4.85 -13.65
C SER A 36 -15.25 -5.59 -13.87
N GLY A 37 -14.75 -6.31 -12.86
CA GLY A 37 -13.54 -7.13 -12.97
C GLY A 37 -12.27 -6.54 -12.34
N LYS A 38 -12.30 -5.34 -11.73
CA LYS A 38 -11.12 -4.68 -11.10
C LYS A 38 -10.26 -5.60 -10.22
N THR A 39 -10.86 -6.24 -9.23
CA THR A 39 -10.15 -7.19 -8.34
C THR A 39 -9.55 -8.38 -9.12
N THR A 40 -10.27 -8.87 -10.14
CA THR A 40 -9.78 -9.98 -10.97
C THR A 40 -8.60 -9.52 -11.83
N PHE A 41 -8.68 -8.33 -12.41
CA PHE A 41 -7.59 -7.71 -13.15
C PHE A 41 -6.32 -7.60 -12.30
N LEU A 42 -6.39 -6.93 -11.14
CA LEU A 42 -5.22 -6.75 -10.27
C LEU A 42 -4.64 -8.09 -9.79
N ARG A 43 -5.49 -9.06 -9.43
CA ARG A 43 -5.04 -10.38 -9.00
C ARG A 43 -4.34 -11.14 -10.12
N ASN A 44 -4.90 -11.13 -11.34
CA ASN A 44 -4.31 -11.82 -12.49
C ASN A 44 -2.98 -11.16 -12.90
N LEU A 45 -2.93 -9.82 -12.89
CA LEU A 45 -1.71 -9.05 -13.13
C LEU A 45 -0.63 -9.42 -12.11
N TYR A 46 -0.97 -9.43 -10.81
CA TYR A 46 -0.05 -9.87 -9.77
C TYR A 46 0.46 -11.30 -9.99
N GLN A 47 -0.42 -12.24 -10.31
CA GLN A 47 -0.03 -13.63 -10.56
C GLN A 47 0.95 -13.75 -11.73
N SER A 48 0.66 -13.07 -12.84
CA SER A 48 1.54 -13.08 -14.02
C SER A 48 2.93 -12.50 -13.73
N LEU A 49 3.00 -11.44 -12.91
CA LEU A 49 4.27 -10.79 -12.59
C LEU A 49 5.06 -11.56 -11.51
N ALA A 50 4.38 -12.17 -10.55
CA ALA A 50 5.00 -12.86 -9.43
C ALA A 50 5.63 -14.23 -9.79
N GLU A 51 5.41 -14.72 -11.02
CA GLU A 51 6.11 -15.90 -11.55
C GLU A 51 7.62 -15.66 -11.72
N ASP A 52 8.04 -14.39 -11.91
CA ASP A 52 9.44 -13.99 -11.96
C ASP A 52 9.99 -13.81 -10.52
N LYS A 53 10.67 -14.85 -10.02
CA LYS A 53 11.23 -14.89 -8.65
C LYS A 53 12.18 -13.74 -8.34
N GLU A 54 12.85 -13.18 -9.33
CA GLU A 54 13.83 -12.09 -9.14
C GLU A 54 13.14 -10.74 -8.90
N SER A 55 11.91 -10.58 -9.40
CA SER A 55 11.13 -9.34 -9.28
C SER A 55 10.13 -9.35 -8.13
N LYS A 56 9.94 -10.51 -7.47
CA LYS A 56 8.86 -10.74 -6.49
C LYS A 56 8.90 -9.78 -5.29
N ASP A 57 10.09 -9.41 -4.82
CA ASP A 57 10.25 -8.50 -3.68
C ASP A 57 9.85 -7.04 -4.02
N HIS A 58 9.71 -6.73 -5.30
CA HIS A 58 9.34 -5.42 -5.84
C HIS A 58 7.92 -5.40 -6.42
N ILE A 59 7.15 -6.48 -6.26
CA ILE A 59 5.76 -6.57 -6.73
C ILE A 59 4.86 -6.80 -5.52
N ILE A 60 4.08 -5.78 -5.17
CA ILE A 60 3.18 -5.81 -4.01
C ILE A 60 1.73 -5.89 -4.50
N TYR A 61 0.97 -6.83 -3.94
CA TYR A 61 -0.49 -6.86 -4.05
C TYR A 61 -1.14 -6.79 -2.67
N LEU A 62 -2.02 -5.80 -2.51
CA LEU A 62 -2.79 -5.52 -1.31
C LEU A 62 -4.28 -5.73 -1.64
N PRO A 63 -4.87 -6.90 -1.32
CA PRO A 63 -6.27 -7.18 -1.63
C PRO A 63 -7.21 -6.35 -0.76
N SER A 64 -8.44 -6.16 -1.23
CA SER A 64 -9.49 -5.50 -0.44
C SER A 64 -9.73 -6.20 0.89
N ILE A 65 -9.88 -5.40 1.95
CA ILE A 65 -10.21 -5.90 3.29
C ILE A 65 -11.52 -6.68 3.30
N ASP A 66 -12.51 -6.29 2.49
CA ASP A 66 -13.79 -6.99 2.45
C ASP A 66 -13.63 -8.40 1.86
N ASN A 67 -12.71 -8.57 0.90
CA ASN A 67 -12.35 -9.90 0.39
C ASN A 67 -11.70 -10.78 1.47
N ILE A 68 -10.96 -10.17 2.40
CA ILE A 68 -10.44 -10.84 3.61
C ILE A 68 -11.58 -11.11 4.61
N ALA A 69 -12.57 -10.21 4.70
CA ALA A 69 -13.67 -10.20 5.68
C ALA A 69 -14.86 -11.09 5.38
N LEU A 70 -15.00 -11.61 4.14
CA LEU A 70 -16.02 -12.61 3.76
C LEU A 70 -15.98 -13.90 4.62
N ARG A 71 -15.07 -14.00 5.61
CA ARG A 71 -14.93 -15.14 6.53
C ARG A 71 -15.09 -14.82 8.03
N ASP A 72 -15.33 -13.55 8.46
CA ASP A 72 -15.63 -13.01 9.83
C ASP A 72 -14.84 -11.71 10.13
N LYS A 73 -15.49 -10.60 10.54
CA LYS A 73 -14.82 -9.31 10.88
C LYS A 73 -13.75 -9.45 11.99
N ARG A 74 -13.94 -10.36 12.95
CA ARG A 74 -12.91 -10.67 13.96
C ARG A 74 -11.68 -11.29 13.32
N LYS A 75 -11.85 -12.15 12.31
CA LYS A 75 -10.73 -12.70 11.54
C LYS A 75 -10.00 -11.61 10.76
N THR A 76 -10.70 -10.63 10.19
CA THR A 76 -10.06 -9.52 9.45
C THR A 76 -9.15 -8.67 10.32
N SER A 77 -9.64 -8.20 11.47
CA SER A 77 -8.82 -7.41 12.40
C SER A 77 -7.61 -8.22 12.85
N ASN A 78 -7.79 -9.52 13.11
CA ASN A 78 -6.69 -10.41 13.49
C ASN A 78 -5.68 -10.59 12.35
N VAL A 79 -6.11 -10.77 11.10
CA VAL A 79 -5.22 -10.89 9.94
C VAL A 79 -4.41 -9.62 9.73
N LEU A 80 -5.06 -8.44 9.76
CA LEU A 80 -4.35 -7.16 9.64
C LEU A 80 -3.36 -6.94 10.78
N SER A 81 -3.72 -7.35 11.99
CA SER A 81 -2.82 -7.24 13.15
C SER A 81 -1.61 -8.15 12.96
N GLN A 82 -1.80 -9.40 12.52
CA GLN A 82 -0.71 -10.33 12.22
C GLN A 82 0.22 -9.82 11.11
N GLU A 83 -0.35 -9.24 10.04
CA GLU A 83 0.43 -8.62 8.97
C GLU A 83 1.21 -7.40 9.48
N LEU A 84 0.59 -6.55 10.30
CA LEU A 84 1.28 -5.42 10.91
C LEU A 84 2.42 -5.88 11.82
N ASP A 85 2.18 -6.88 12.68
CA ASP A 85 3.21 -7.44 13.55
C ASP A 85 4.39 -7.96 12.74
N TYR A 86 4.13 -8.63 11.62
CA TYR A 86 5.15 -9.07 10.68
C TYR A 86 5.97 -7.88 10.15
N TYR A 87 5.32 -6.89 9.54
CA TYR A 87 6.01 -5.78 8.89
C TYR A 87 6.62 -4.77 9.88
N ILE A 88 6.22 -4.80 11.15
CA ILE A 88 6.82 -3.98 12.21
C ILE A 88 7.98 -4.72 12.88
N TYR A 89 7.77 -5.98 13.30
CA TYR A 89 8.66 -6.66 14.25
C TYR A 89 9.46 -7.84 13.69
N ASP A 90 9.10 -8.42 12.53
CA ASP A 90 9.83 -9.59 12.01
C ASP A 90 11.30 -9.25 11.73
N MET A 91 12.21 -10.22 11.92
CA MET A 91 13.65 -10.01 11.72
C MET A 91 14.27 -10.99 10.73
N LYS A 92 13.54 -12.00 10.26
CA LYS A 92 14.14 -13.22 9.69
C LYS A 92 13.68 -13.54 8.29
N THR A 93 12.49 -13.09 7.91
CA THR A 93 11.77 -13.65 6.76
C THR A 93 11.57 -12.66 5.62
N GLY A 94 11.62 -11.35 5.89
CA GLY A 94 11.43 -10.34 4.86
C GLY A 94 11.65 -8.90 5.32
N PRO A 95 11.27 -7.93 4.48
CA PRO A 95 11.40 -6.51 4.82
C PRO A 95 10.42 -6.15 5.92
N SER A 96 10.91 -5.49 6.97
CA SER A 96 10.16 -4.99 8.11
C SER A 96 10.84 -3.74 8.67
N LEU A 97 10.17 -2.99 9.55
CA LEU A 97 10.82 -1.88 10.25
C LEU A 97 12.02 -2.36 11.07
N MET A 98 11.92 -3.52 11.70
CA MET A 98 12.98 -4.08 12.52
C MET A 98 14.17 -4.56 11.68
N SER A 99 13.95 -5.22 10.54
CA SER A 99 15.04 -5.65 9.64
C SER A 99 15.71 -4.45 8.95
N LEU A 100 14.92 -3.44 8.58
CA LEU A 100 15.43 -2.17 8.08
C LEU A 100 16.34 -1.50 9.11
N ARG A 101 15.92 -1.43 10.38
CA ARG A 101 16.72 -0.89 11.48
C ARG A 101 17.97 -1.70 11.76
N MET A 102 17.88 -3.04 11.71
CA MET A 102 19.05 -3.89 11.90
C MET A 102 20.13 -3.61 10.84
N SER A 103 19.70 -3.40 9.59
CA SER A 103 20.62 -3.01 8.50
C SER A 103 21.32 -1.66 8.76
N MET A 104 20.75 -0.79 9.60
CA MET A 104 21.35 0.50 9.97
C MET A 104 22.55 0.35 10.92
N LEU A 105 22.58 -0.69 11.75
CA LEU A 105 23.58 -0.84 12.80
C LEU A 105 25.00 -0.95 12.23
N ASP A 106 25.13 -1.68 11.12
CA ASP A 106 26.41 -1.96 10.45
C ASP A 106 26.64 -1.08 9.20
N SER A 107 25.79 -0.06 8.98
CA SER A 107 25.87 0.83 7.81
C SER A 107 26.65 2.12 8.08
N SER A 108 27.07 2.81 7.01
CA SER A 108 27.76 4.10 7.12
C SER A 108 26.91 5.15 7.84
N GLU A 109 27.56 6.16 8.43
CA GLU A 109 26.84 7.23 9.12
C GLU A 109 25.91 8.00 8.18
N GLU A 110 26.29 8.21 6.91
CA GLU A 110 25.40 8.85 5.93
C GLU A 110 24.13 8.02 5.71
N ARG A 111 24.28 6.69 5.57
CA ARG A 111 23.15 5.78 5.39
C ARG A 111 22.22 5.79 6.61
N ARG A 112 22.78 5.85 7.82
CA ARG A 112 22.02 5.94 9.07
C ARG A 112 21.21 7.23 9.14
N ILE A 113 21.80 8.37 8.77
CA ILE A 113 21.12 9.67 8.74
C ILE A 113 20.00 9.67 7.69
N GLU A 114 20.27 9.18 6.49
CA GLU A 114 19.27 9.04 5.41
C GLU A 114 18.07 8.23 5.91
N MET A 115 18.32 7.05 6.49
CA MET A 115 17.26 6.16 6.95
C MET A 115 16.49 6.70 8.16
N LYS A 116 17.15 7.37 9.11
CA LYS A 116 16.47 8.08 10.20
C LYS A 116 15.52 9.15 9.67
N THR A 117 15.95 9.89 8.64
CA THR A 117 15.14 10.91 7.99
C THR A 117 13.91 10.30 7.32
N LYS A 118 14.09 9.19 6.59
CA LYS A 118 12.97 8.43 5.99
C LYS A 118 11.98 7.91 7.02
N ILE A 119 12.45 7.37 8.15
CA ILE A 119 11.58 6.90 9.24
C ILE A 119 10.80 8.07 9.86
N ALA A 120 11.45 9.21 10.09
CA ALA A 120 10.80 10.39 10.63
C ALA A 120 9.72 10.95 9.67
N ASP A 121 9.99 10.95 8.37
CA ASP A 121 9.04 11.34 7.35
C ASP A 121 7.85 10.38 7.27
N PHE A 122 8.09 9.06 7.29
CA PHE A 122 7.04 8.05 7.40
C PHE A 122 6.17 8.26 8.66
N GLN A 123 6.79 8.46 9.82
CA GLN A 123 6.08 8.75 11.06
C GLN A 123 5.21 10.01 10.92
N LYS A 124 5.71 11.06 10.28
CA LYS A 124 4.96 12.28 10.02
C LYS A 124 3.72 12.00 9.16
N VAL A 125 3.87 11.27 8.05
CA VAL A 125 2.74 10.90 7.17
C VAL A 125 1.67 10.13 7.94
N ILE A 126 2.04 9.15 8.77
CA ILE A 126 1.07 8.41 9.59
C ILE A 126 0.42 9.31 10.64
N ASN A 127 1.18 10.21 11.27
CA ASN A 127 0.65 11.11 12.30
C ASN A 127 -0.29 12.16 11.74
N ASP A 128 -0.03 12.67 10.54
CA ASP A 128 -0.96 13.56 9.82
C ASP A 128 -2.30 12.84 9.57
N PHE A 129 -2.26 11.53 9.29
CA PHE A 129 -3.44 10.69 9.14
C PHE A 129 -4.14 10.42 10.48
N PHE A 130 -3.42 9.97 11.52
CA PHE A 130 -3.99 9.62 12.84
C PHE A 130 -4.43 10.83 13.68
N ALA A 131 -3.97 12.04 13.37
CA ALA A 131 -4.40 13.26 14.06
C ALA A 131 -5.92 13.42 14.06
N MET A 132 -6.59 13.02 12.98
CA MET A 132 -8.06 13.10 12.85
C MET A 132 -8.81 12.15 13.79
N THR A 133 -8.15 11.09 14.29
CA THR A 133 -8.75 10.12 15.21
C THR A 133 -8.19 10.23 16.63
N GLY A 134 -7.47 11.31 16.94
CA GLY A 134 -6.86 11.56 18.25
C GLY A 134 -5.75 10.57 18.59
N LYS A 135 -5.06 10.04 17.58
CA LYS A 135 -3.94 9.10 17.75
C LYS A 135 -2.68 9.66 17.13
N ARG A 136 -1.53 9.12 17.55
CA ARG A 136 -0.24 9.29 16.90
C ARG A 136 0.61 8.05 17.11
N ILE A 137 1.54 7.80 16.22
CA ILE A 137 2.57 6.78 16.37
C ILE A 137 3.91 7.42 16.72
N GLU A 138 4.75 6.61 17.34
CA GLU A 138 6.13 6.94 17.64
C GLU A 138 7.01 5.72 17.38
N ILE A 139 8.02 5.92 16.54
CA ILE A 139 8.91 4.89 16.02
C ILE A 139 10.32 5.15 16.59
N GLU A 140 10.55 4.68 17.83
CA GLU A 140 11.84 4.82 18.53
C GLU A 140 12.55 3.48 18.71
N GLY A 141 13.82 3.40 18.31
CA GLY A 141 14.64 2.21 18.57
C GLY A 141 14.11 0.94 17.90
N SER A 142 13.50 0.02 18.65
CA SER A 142 12.78 -1.17 18.15
C SER A 142 11.27 -1.10 18.42
N LYS A 143 10.81 -0.05 19.10
CA LYS A 143 9.43 0.11 19.53
C LYS A 143 8.62 0.81 18.45
N PHE A 144 7.38 0.37 18.33
CA PHE A 144 6.32 1.05 17.60
C PHE A 144 5.19 1.26 18.61
N THR A 145 4.94 2.51 18.98
CA THR A 145 4.00 2.84 20.06
C THR A 145 2.89 3.70 19.50
N VAL A 146 1.63 3.35 19.80
CA VAL A 146 0.47 4.19 19.48
C VAL A 146 0.09 4.96 20.73
N PHE A 147 0.06 6.28 20.63
CA PHE A 147 -0.40 7.18 21.68
C PHE A 147 -1.77 7.73 21.34
N THR A 148 -2.56 7.96 22.38
CA THR A 148 -3.85 8.65 22.37
C THR A 148 -3.93 9.61 23.55
N ASP A 149 -4.95 10.46 23.58
CA ASP A 149 -5.22 11.33 24.73
C ASP A 149 -5.42 10.56 26.04
N ASN A 150 -5.84 9.30 25.95
CA ASN A 150 -6.11 8.42 27.11
C ASN A 150 -4.93 7.49 27.46
N GLY A 151 -3.78 7.66 26.81
CA GLY A 151 -2.57 6.86 27.06
C GLY A 151 -2.13 6.03 25.85
N ILE A 152 -1.37 4.97 26.11
CA ILE A 152 -0.77 4.10 25.09
C ILE A 152 -1.75 2.99 24.71
N LEU A 153 -1.89 2.75 23.41
CA LEU A 153 -2.64 1.64 22.85
C LEU A 153 -1.72 0.65 22.12
N PRO A 154 -2.04 -0.65 22.17
CA PRO A 154 -1.41 -1.62 21.29
C PRO A 154 -1.86 -1.40 19.83
N VAL A 155 -1.06 -1.79 18.85
CA VAL A 155 -1.36 -1.64 17.41
C VAL A 155 -2.66 -2.38 17.05
N GLU A 156 -2.93 -3.48 17.74
CA GLU A 156 -4.10 -4.33 17.64
C GLU A 156 -5.39 -3.62 18.08
N ALA A 157 -5.30 -2.52 18.84
CA ALA A 157 -6.45 -1.71 19.24
C ALA A 157 -6.81 -0.63 18.20
N LEU A 158 -6.03 -0.46 17.14
CA LEU A 158 -6.41 0.40 16.01
C LEU A 158 -7.70 -0.11 15.33
N SER A 159 -8.47 0.80 14.77
CA SER A 159 -9.62 0.42 13.92
C SER A 159 -9.15 -0.33 12.67
N SER A 160 -10.04 -1.10 12.03
CA SER A 160 -9.69 -1.83 10.81
C SER A 160 -9.22 -0.91 9.67
N GLY A 161 -9.77 0.30 9.56
CA GLY A 161 -9.35 1.28 8.56
C GLY A 161 -7.97 1.89 8.86
N GLU A 162 -7.69 2.20 10.12
CA GLU A 162 -6.35 2.64 10.55
C GLU A 162 -5.31 1.56 10.30
N LYS A 163 -5.62 0.29 10.62
CA LYS A 163 -4.74 -0.83 10.32
C LYS A 163 -4.51 -1.01 8.82
N GLN A 164 -5.56 -0.83 8.00
CA GLN A 164 -5.46 -0.93 6.54
C GLN A 164 -4.45 0.07 6.00
N ILE A 165 -4.63 1.35 6.34
CA ILE A 165 -3.78 2.42 5.83
C ILE A 165 -2.37 2.29 6.39
N LEU A 166 -2.22 2.00 7.67
CA LEU A 166 -0.90 1.76 8.25
C LEU A 166 -0.18 0.63 7.52
N LEU A 167 -0.86 -0.48 7.22
CA LEU A 167 -0.28 -1.61 6.49
C LEU A 167 0.11 -1.19 5.06
N ILE A 168 -0.78 -0.51 4.32
CA ILE A 168 -0.52 -0.05 2.95
C ILE A 168 0.72 0.87 2.93
N LEU A 169 0.72 1.91 3.74
CA LEU A 169 1.80 2.91 3.78
C LEU A 169 3.10 2.28 4.27
N LEU A 170 3.04 1.37 5.25
CA LEU A 170 4.22 0.65 5.73
C LEU A 170 4.82 -0.24 4.63
N ARG A 171 4.00 -0.98 3.88
CA ARG A 171 4.48 -1.80 2.76
C ARG A 171 5.16 -0.96 1.69
N VAL A 172 4.61 0.22 1.37
CA VAL A 172 5.22 1.14 0.40
C VAL A 172 6.53 1.73 0.94
N PHE A 173 6.55 2.16 2.20
CA PHE A 173 7.75 2.66 2.86
C PHE A 173 8.90 1.64 2.82
N LEU A 174 8.61 0.36 3.07
CA LEU A 174 9.59 -0.71 3.11
C LEU A 174 10.21 -1.06 1.74
N LEU A 175 9.64 -0.57 0.63
CA LEU A 175 10.31 -0.61 -0.68
C LEU A 175 11.58 0.26 -0.72
N ASN A 176 11.76 1.16 0.24
CA ASN A 176 12.95 2.00 0.43
C ASN A 176 13.35 2.83 -0.81
N GLY A 177 12.35 3.29 -1.58
CA GLY A 177 12.58 4.11 -2.78
C GLY A 177 13.18 3.34 -3.97
N ASN A 178 13.03 2.01 -3.98
CA ASN A 178 13.31 1.18 -5.15
C ASN A 178 12.12 1.20 -6.12
N GLU A 179 12.41 0.93 -7.41
CA GLU A 179 11.36 0.66 -8.39
C GLU A 179 10.52 -0.54 -7.94
N ALA A 180 9.22 -0.44 -8.13
CA ALA A 180 8.26 -1.46 -7.72
C ALA A 180 6.94 -1.32 -8.47
N ILE A 181 6.15 -2.39 -8.52
CA ILE A 181 4.74 -2.34 -8.90
C ILE A 181 3.91 -2.56 -7.63
N VAL A 182 3.00 -1.62 -7.33
CA VAL A 182 2.12 -1.67 -6.16
C VAL A 182 0.68 -1.71 -6.61
N MET A 183 0.00 -2.83 -6.37
CA MET A 183 -1.40 -3.04 -6.70
C MET A 183 -2.24 -3.01 -5.41
N ILE A 184 -3.23 -2.13 -5.36
CA ILE A 184 -4.06 -1.91 -4.18
C ILE A 184 -5.54 -2.02 -4.58
N ASP A 185 -6.24 -2.99 -4.01
CA ASP A 185 -7.64 -3.26 -4.31
C ASP A 185 -8.55 -2.65 -3.24
N GLU A 186 -9.35 -1.67 -3.63
CA GLU A 186 -10.33 -0.96 -2.82
C GLU A 186 -9.77 -0.46 -1.45
N PRO A 187 -8.74 0.41 -1.45
CA PRO A 187 -8.18 0.94 -0.21
C PRO A 187 -9.10 1.92 0.51
N THR A 188 -10.20 2.36 -0.10
CA THR A 188 -11.01 3.49 0.36
C THR A 188 -12.22 3.12 1.21
N TYR A 189 -12.67 1.86 1.23
CA TYR A 189 -13.95 1.48 1.85
C TYR A 189 -14.06 1.84 3.33
N SER A 190 -12.95 1.83 4.06
CA SER A 190 -12.90 2.05 5.50
C SER A 190 -12.42 3.45 5.89
N LEU A 191 -12.25 4.35 4.91
CA LEU A 191 -11.61 5.65 5.09
C LEU A 191 -12.61 6.79 4.95
N ASP A 192 -12.41 7.82 5.77
CA ASP A 192 -13.11 9.09 5.60
C ASP A 192 -12.66 9.80 4.32
N ILE A 193 -13.56 10.64 3.79
CA ILE A 193 -13.40 11.25 2.46
C ILE A 193 -12.10 12.03 2.31
N GLU A 194 -11.67 12.77 3.33
CA GLU A 194 -10.42 13.55 3.33
C GLU A 194 -9.19 12.66 3.14
N TRP A 195 -9.21 11.46 3.72
CA TRP A 195 -8.11 10.51 3.58
C TRP A 195 -8.07 9.87 2.21
N GLN A 196 -9.24 9.62 1.61
CA GLN A 196 -9.32 9.12 0.25
C GLN A 196 -8.70 10.13 -0.72
N PHE A 197 -8.95 11.43 -0.52
CA PHE A 197 -8.34 12.51 -1.31
C PHE A 197 -6.81 12.54 -1.21
N LYS A 198 -6.25 12.29 -0.03
CA LYS A 198 -4.80 12.37 0.22
C LYS A 198 -4.04 11.08 -0.08
N LEU A 199 -4.73 9.95 -0.27
CA LEU A 199 -4.10 8.63 -0.31
C LEU A 199 -3.02 8.53 -1.39
N VAL A 200 -3.33 8.92 -2.63
CA VAL A 200 -2.38 8.83 -3.75
C VAL A 200 -1.16 9.72 -3.51
N THR A 201 -1.39 10.93 -2.98
CA THR A 201 -0.32 11.88 -2.61
C THR A 201 0.58 11.29 -1.52
N MET A 202 0.03 10.63 -0.48
CA MET A 202 0.81 9.97 0.56
C MET A 202 1.64 8.80 0.01
N LEU A 203 1.07 7.97 -0.86
CA LEU A 203 1.78 6.83 -1.47
C LEU A 203 2.97 7.31 -2.31
N THR A 204 2.72 8.26 -3.20
CA THR A 204 3.74 8.79 -4.11
C THR A 204 4.82 9.60 -3.37
N HIS A 205 4.47 10.26 -2.27
CA HIS A 205 5.45 10.89 -1.36
C HIS A 205 6.38 9.85 -0.72
N LEU A 206 5.84 8.72 -0.22
CA LEU A 206 6.65 7.66 0.40
C LEU A 206 7.54 6.92 -0.60
N ASN A 207 7.06 6.66 -1.82
CA ASN A 207 7.87 6.10 -2.90
C ASN A 207 7.40 6.59 -4.28
N ASN A 208 8.12 7.56 -4.84
CA ASN A 208 7.83 8.11 -6.17
C ASN A 208 8.40 7.29 -7.34
N LYS A 209 9.15 6.22 -7.06
CA LYS A 209 9.67 5.30 -8.10
C LYS A 209 8.80 4.07 -8.33
N ALA A 210 7.75 3.90 -7.52
CA ALA A 210 6.81 2.81 -7.68
C ALA A 210 5.74 3.17 -8.73
N GLN A 211 5.33 2.18 -9.50
CA GLN A 211 4.16 2.22 -10.36
C GLN A 211 2.95 1.69 -9.60
N TYR A 212 1.95 2.54 -9.40
CA TYR A 212 0.74 2.23 -8.63
C TYR A 212 -0.41 1.84 -9.55
N PHE A 213 -1.11 0.77 -9.18
CA PHE A 213 -2.39 0.36 -9.75
C PHE A 213 -3.42 0.29 -8.63
N ILE A 214 -4.30 1.28 -8.55
CA ILE A 214 -5.26 1.42 -7.44
C ILE A 214 -6.66 1.21 -7.97
N ALA A 215 -7.27 0.07 -7.67
CA ALA A 215 -8.66 -0.19 -8.00
C ALA A 215 -9.58 0.41 -6.95
N SER A 216 -10.57 1.20 -7.37
CA SER A 216 -11.57 1.75 -6.44
C SER A 216 -12.88 2.12 -7.12
N LEU A 217 -13.94 2.17 -6.33
CA LEU A 217 -15.20 2.84 -6.68
C LEU A 217 -15.24 4.32 -6.29
N SER A 218 -14.31 4.80 -5.46
CA SER A 218 -14.39 6.15 -4.90
C SER A 218 -13.81 7.19 -5.86
N PRO A 219 -14.62 8.17 -6.32
CA PRO A 219 -14.14 9.30 -7.10
C PRO A 219 -13.11 10.16 -6.36
N ALA A 220 -13.07 10.11 -5.03
CA ALA A 220 -12.18 10.93 -4.22
C ALA A 220 -10.69 10.65 -4.47
N LEU A 221 -10.34 9.44 -4.93
CA LEU A 221 -8.95 9.07 -5.21
C LEU A 221 -8.28 9.92 -6.29
N PHE A 222 -9.05 10.41 -7.27
CA PHE A 222 -8.49 11.26 -8.32
C PHE A 222 -8.58 12.75 -8.01
N GLY A 223 -8.98 13.11 -6.79
CA GLY A 223 -8.84 14.49 -6.32
C GLY A 223 -7.37 14.90 -6.20
N GLU A 224 -7.11 16.16 -5.84
CA GLU A 224 -5.75 16.76 -5.83
C GLU A 224 -5.00 16.72 -7.18
N GLY A 225 -5.69 16.49 -8.30
CA GLY A 225 -5.11 16.59 -9.64
C GLY A 225 -4.73 15.27 -10.30
N TRP A 226 -5.11 14.13 -9.72
CA TRP A 226 -4.85 12.78 -10.29
C TRP A 226 -5.90 12.34 -11.33
N GLY A 227 -6.72 13.27 -11.86
CA GLY A 227 -7.81 12.98 -12.79
C GLY A 227 -7.37 12.41 -14.14
N ASP A 228 -6.17 12.77 -14.60
CA ASP A 228 -5.57 12.26 -15.84
C ASP A 228 -5.04 10.83 -15.70
N LYS A 229 -4.94 10.30 -14.47
CA LYS A 229 -4.46 8.95 -14.15
C LYS A 229 -5.56 7.89 -14.11
N VAL A 230 -6.80 8.27 -14.44
CA VAL A 230 -7.97 7.40 -14.31
C VAL A 230 -8.19 6.55 -15.55
N TRP A 231 -8.32 5.24 -15.33
CA TRP A 231 -8.71 4.26 -16.32
C TRP A 231 -10.06 3.66 -15.95
N TYR A 232 -11.06 3.78 -16.82
CA TYR A 232 -12.34 3.12 -16.62
C TYR A 232 -12.30 1.71 -17.19
N MET A 233 -12.65 0.71 -16.37
CA MET A 233 -12.67 -0.71 -16.75
C MET A 233 -13.41 -0.96 -18.07
N ASP A 234 -14.57 -0.33 -18.26
CA ASP A 234 -15.39 -0.51 -19.46
C ASP A 234 -14.73 0.05 -20.73
N GLN A 235 -13.72 0.92 -20.59
CA GLN A 235 -12.97 1.51 -21.72
C GLN A 235 -11.69 0.73 -22.05
N ILE A 236 -11.08 0.10 -21.04
CA ILE A 236 -9.83 -0.66 -21.20
C ILE A 236 -10.07 -2.15 -21.43
N THR A 237 -11.32 -2.61 -21.29
CA THR A 237 -11.71 -4.01 -21.54
C THR A 237 -12.24 -4.17 -22.97
N LYS A 238 -11.78 -5.21 -23.66
CA LYS A 238 -12.20 -5.62 -25.01
C LYS A 238 -12.84 -7.01 -24.98
#